data_AF-A0A6P2R6Q6-F1
#
_entry.id   AF-A0A6P2R6Q6-F1
#
_cell.length_a   1.000
_cell.length_b   1.000
_cell.length_c   1.000
_cell.angle_alpha   90.00
_cell.angle_beta   90.00
_cell.angle_gamma   90.00
#
_symmetry.space_group_name_H-M   'P 1'
#
loop_
_entity.id
_entity.type
_entity.pdbx_description
1 polymer ?
#
loop_
_entity_poly.entity_id
_entity_poly.type
_entity_poly.pdbx_seq_one_letter_code
_entity_poly.pdbx_strand_id
1 'polypeptide(L)'
;MRLERIRRALTPHRTFFELMRRVDMLVRDRGGPVWQARRSPSWLRIEQSAEMQFASTEVSTVRVEAGDHLQVGVVQRHFGLFAPYGPLPLHVTEHAMQEKHFERNAAFERFVNVACGDLAWLYYIAWSSMHPVLGYERARNPFVERVTALANASGHAGDRDVQACRRAFPGLYCSSRRSLVDLRRMMAHYFRVPLRIVPRYGRWIPVPPAPGGGRRLGAWRLGARIWDVQHSMEIVIGPIDADEFHRWQHRSAAAMAVCAVATDFVDGRIDLVIKVQVRTRPELAGKVGSMRVGVDAWCRPGQALRTLTIYESLRD
;
A
#
# COMPACT_ATOMS: atom_id res chain seq x y z
N MET A 1 13.91 -3.32 33.36
CA MET A 1 13.63 -4.08 32.11
C MET A 1 13.67 -3.24 30.82
N ARG A 2 12.91 -2.13 30.66
CA ARG A 2 12.91 -1.33 29.41
C ARG A 2 14.26 -0.66 29.10
N LEU A 3 14.97 -0.17 30.12
CA LEU A 3 16.29 0.47 29.99
C LEU A 3 17.41 -0.48 29.60
N GLU A 4 17.44 -1.69 30.18
CA GLU A 4 18.40 -2.72 29.78
C GLU A 4 18.17 -3.19 28.35
N ARG A 5 16.91 -3.27 27.91
CA ARG A 5 16.57 -3.55 26.51
C ARG A 5 17.09 -2.45 25.58
N ILE A 6 16.97 -1.18 25.97
CA ILE A 6 17.52 -0.04 25.21
C ILE A 6 19.05 -0.10 25.16
N ARG A 7 19.72 -0.37 26.29
CA ARG A 7 21.19 -0.52 26.35
C ARG A 7 21.69 -1.67 25.48
N ARG A 8 21.03 -2.84 25.52
CA ARG A 8 21.35 -3.97 24.63
C ARG A 8 21.03 -3.66 23.17
N ALA A 9 20.02 -2.82 22.92
CA ALA A 9 19.64 -2.41 21.58
C ALA A 9 20.54 -1.29 21.01
N LEU A 10 21.32 -0.57 21.80
CA LEU A 10 22.19 0.51 21.31
C LEU A 10 23.65 0.15 21.62
N THR A 11 24.26 -0.60 20.71
CA THR A 11 25.66 -1.05 20.82
C THR A 11 26.57 -0.32 19.83
N PRO A 12 27.84 -0.06 20.19
CA PRO A 12 28.78 0.69 19.35
C PRO A 12 29.31 -0.09 18.14
N HIS A 13 29.23 -1.44 18.14
CA HIS A 13 29.72 -2.28 17.03
C HIS A 13 28.84 -2.24 15.76
N ARG A 14 27.92 -1.29 15.66
CA ARG A 14 26.98 -1.17 14.54
C ARG A 14 27.31 0.02 13.67
N THR A 15 26.84 -0.05 12.43
CA THR A 15 26.88 1.11 11.53
C THR A 15 26.00 2.23 12.07
N PHE A 16 26.32 3.46 11.70
CA PHE A 16 25.59 4.65 12.11
C PHE A 16 24.10 4.53 11.73
N PHE A 17 23.79 4.08 10.51
CA PHE A 17 22.40 3.92 10.06
C PHE A 17 21.62 2.86 10.83
N GLU A 18 22.23 1.72 11.17
CA GLU A 18 21.54 0.69 11.96
C GLU A 18 21.25 1.20 13.38
N LEU A 19 22.21 1.90 13.99
CA LEU A 19 22.03 2.50 15.31
C LEU A 19 20.92 3.55 15.28
N MET A 20 20.96 4.48 14.32
CA MET A 20 19.95 5.53 14.18
C MET A 20 18.56 4.96 13.87
N ARG A 21 18.45 3.85 13.13
CA ARG A 21 17.17 3.16 12.93
C ARG A 21 16.56 2.69 14.24
N ARG A 22 17.36 2.20 15.18
CA ARG A 22 16.87 1.78 16.50
C ARG A 22 16.49 2.98 17.35
N VAL A 23 17.22 4.09 17.24
CA VAL A 23 16.85 5.36 17.86
C VAL A 23 15.51 5.87 17.31
N ASP A 24 15.30 5.84 16.00
CA ASP A 24 14.02 6.18 15.34
C ASP A 24 12.86 5.32 15.89
N MET A 25 13.06 4.01 16.05
CA MET A 25 12.06 3.15 16.70
C MET A 25 11.75 3.57 18.15
N LEU A 26 12.74 4.04 18.91
CA LEU A 26 12.53 4.57 20.26
C LEU A 26 11.79 5.93 20.27
N VAL A 27 12.03 6.79 19.27
CA VAL A 27 11.28 8.04 19.10
C VAL A 27 9.80 7.73 18.85
N ARG A 28 9.52 6.71 18.02
CA ARG A 28 8.15 6.27 17.71
C ARG A 28 7.42 5.68 18.92
N ASP A 29 8.09 4.82 19.68
CA ASP A 29 7.57 4.25 20.93
C ASP A 29 7.16 5.32 21.96
N ARG A 30 7.69 6.54 21.79
CA ARG A 30 7.40 7.72 22.63
C ARG A 30 6.36 8.66 22.00
N GLY A 31 5.77 8.30 20.86
CA GLY A 31 4.73 9.07 20.19
C GLY A 31 5.21 10.27 19.37
N GLY A 32 6.53 10.41 19.14
CA GLY A 32 7.07 11.52 18.36
C GLY A 32 6.92 11.31 16.84
N PRO A 33 6.37 12.27 16.07
CA PRO A 33 6.38 12.20 14.61
C PRO A 33 7.79 12.44 14.07
N VAL A 34 8.47 11.35 13.72
CA VAL A 34 9.88 11.37 13.26
C VAL A 34 10.09 12.18 11.98
N TRP A 35 9.06 12.26 11.12
CA TRP A 35 9.13 12.94 9.82
C TRP A 35 8.89 14.45 9.87
N GLN A 36 8.45 14.98 11.02
CA GLN A 36 8.23 16.44 11.18
C GLN A 36 9.35 17.11 11.98
N ALA A 37 10.21 16.33 12.65
CA ALA A 37 11.30 16.86 13.45
C ALA A 37 12.51 17.18 12.57
N ARG A 38 12.62 18.44 12.12
CA ARG A 38 13.84 18.98 11.48
C ARG A 38 15.05 19.03 12.44
N ARG A 39 14.82 18.80 13.73
CA ARG A 39 15.84 18.76 14.77
C ARG A 39 15.89 17.39 15.42
N SER A 40 17.06 17.05 15.95
CA SER A 40 17.21 15.89 16.80
C SER A 40 16.31 16.02 18.04
N PRO A 41 15.75 14.91 18.56
CA PRO A 41 15.01 14.93 19.81
C PRO A 41 15.87 15.48 20.96
N SER A 42 15.30 16.25 21.90
CA SER A 42 16.04 16.87 23.01
C SER A 42 16.79 15.89 23.92
N TRP A 43 16.40 14.62 23.90
CA TRP A 43 17.05 13.54 24.64
C TRP A 43 18.16 12.83 23.87
N LEU A 44 18.33 13.12 22.58
CA LEU A 44 19.33 12.53 21.71
C LEU A 44 20.44 13.55 21.47
N ARG A 45 21.67 13.18 21.80
CA ARG A 45 22.86 13.95 21.44
C ARG A 45 23.71 13.13 20.49
N ILE A 46 23.97 13.68 19.30
CA ILE A 46 24.86 13.09 18.32
C ILE A 46 26.09 13.98 18.25
N GLU A 47 27.24 13.42 18.57
CA GLU A 47 28.50 14.16 18.67
C GLU A 47 29.55 13.49 17.78
N GLN A 48 30.47 14.29 17.26
CA GLN A 48 31.68 13.85 16.60
C GLN A 48 32.88 14.19 17.51
N SER A 49 33.73 13.20 17.78
CA SER A 49 34.97 13.43 18.53
C SER A 49 36.03 14.04 17.61
N ALA A 50 36.73 15.09 18.05
CA ALA A 50 37.87 15.65 17.33
C ALA A 50 39.10 14.75 17.53
N GLU A 51 39.26 13.75 16.66
CA GLU A 51 40.34 12.77 16.69
C GLU A 51 40.95 12.61 15.30
N MET A 52 42.28 12.57 15.22
CA MET A 52 43.00 12.39 13.95
C MET A 52 43.15 10.94 13.50
N GLN A 53 42.82 9.98 14.38
CA GLN A 53 42.97 8.57 14.09
C GLN A 53 41.89 8.08 13.12
N PHE A 54 42.28 7.22 12.19
CA PHE A 54 41.32 6.44 11.41
C PHE A 54 40.61 5.45 12.33
N ALA A 55 39.29 5.46 12.30
CA ALA A 55 38.45 4.64 13.13
C ALA A 55 38.15 3.29 12.47
N SER A 56 38.26 2.21 13.25
CA SER A 56 37.82 0.88 12.84
C SER A 56 36.29 0.73 12.80
N THR A 57 35.56 1.62 13.48
CA THR A 57 34.09 1.63 13.55
C THR A 57 33.51 3.03 13.40
N GLU A 58 32.35 3.12 12.76
CA GLU A 58 31.62 4.38 12.54
C GLU A 58 31.10 5.01 13.84
N VAL A 59 30.70 4.17 14.81
CA VAL A 59 30.26 4.61 16.12
C VAL A 59 31.36 4.29 17.13
N SER A 60 31.73 5.30 17.92
CA SER A 60 32.79 5.16 18.93
C SER A 60 32.22 4.69 20.26
N THR A 61 31.23 5.40 20.77
CA THR A 61 30.63 5.16 22.07
C THR A 61 29.15 5.52 22.02
N VAL A 62 28.36 4.75 22.76
CA VAL A 62 26.96 5.01 23.00
C VAL A 62 26.77 5.05 24.51
N ARG A 63 26.34 6.20 25.03
CA ARG A 63 26.03 6.40 26.44
C ARG A 63 24.52 6.51 26.59
N VAL A 64 23.95 5.65 27.41
CA VAL A 64 22.53 5.65 27.74
C VAL A 64 22.39 5.91 29.21
N GLU A 65 22.02 7.14 29.54
CA GLU A 65 21.82 7.63 30.89
C GLU A 65 20.32 7.74 31.17
N ALA A 66 19.92 7.29 32.34
CA ALA A 66 18.55 7.43 32.83
C ALA A 66 18.60 8.12 34.19
N GLY A 67 18.51 9.45 34.17
CA GLY A 67 18.11 10.25 35.32
C GLY A 67 16.59 10.44 35.30
N ASP A 68 16.11 11.65 35.59
CA ASP A 68 14.70 12.05 35.45
C ASP A 68 14.17 11.87 34.01
N HIS A 69 15.05 12.04 33.03
CA HIS A 69 14.77 11.82 31.61
C HIS A 69 15.84 10.91 30.99
N LEU A 70 15.45 10.08 30.03
CA LEU A 70 16.39 9.29 29.24
C LEU A 70 17.25 10.26 28.41
N GLN A 71 18.57 10.13 28.47
CA GLN A 71 19.51 10.83 27.61
C GLN A 71 20.36 9.79 26.86
N VAL A 72 20.43 9.93 25.54
CA VAL A 72 21.20 9.04 24.66
C VAL A 72 22.28 9.88 23.99
N GLY A 73 23.53 9.71 24.41
CA GLY A 73 24.70 10.30 23.78
C GLY A 73 25.32 9.31 22.81
N VAL A 74 25.40 9.66 21.52
CA VAL A 74 26.05 8.89 20.49
C VAL A 74 27.25 9.66 19.99
N VAL A 75 28.45 9.17 20.28
CA VAL A 75 29.68 9.72 19.71
C VAL A 75 30.03 8.89 18.50
N GLN A 76 29.99 9.51 17.33
CA GLN A 76 30.18 8.87 16.03
C GLN A 76 31.32 9.56 15.25
N ARG A 77 31.77 8.92 14.18
CA ARG A 77 32.86 9.38 13.31
C ARG A 77 32.48 9.30 11.83
N HIS A 78 31.21 9.04 11.53
CA HIS A 78 30.67 8.89 10.18
C HIS A 78 30.26 10.23 9.55
N PHE A 79 29.74 11.17 10.34
CA PHE A 79 29.24 12.45 9.87
C PHE A 79 29.78 13.61 10.72
N GLY A 80 30.23 14.68 10.08
CA GLY A 80 30.56 15.93 10.76
C GLY A 80 31.67 16.70 10.06
N LEU A 81 32.35 17.55 10.82
CA LEU A 81 33.28 18.54 10.29
C LEU A 81 34.76 18.22 10.56
N PHE A 82 35.08 17.47 11.61
CA PHE A 82 36.47 17.16 11.95
C PHE A 82 37.09 16.08 11.06
N ALA A 83 38.38 16.25 10.72
CA ALA A 83 39.19 15.26 10.02
C ALA A 83 39.36 13.98 10.87
N PRO A 84 39.61 12.81 10.27
CA PRO A 84 39.84 12.56 8.84
C PRO A 84 38.55 12.43 8.00
N TYR A 85 37.38 12.42 8.64
CA TYR A 85 36.09 12.13 7.97
C TYR A 85 35.29 13.37 7.57
N GLY A 86 35.72 14.55 8.01
CA GLY A 86 35.05 15.82 7.76
C GLY A 86 35.87 16.77 6.86
N PRO A 87 35.21 17.79 6.28
CA PRO A 87 35.82 18.72 5.33
C PRO A 87 36.72 19.79 5.96
N LEU A 88 36.75 19.94 7.29
CA LEU A 88 37.60 20.97 7.89
C LEU A 88 39.08 20.64 7.69
N PRO A 89 39.94 21.67 7.50
CA PRO A 89 41.37 21.47 7.46
C PRO A 89 41.89 20.73 8.71
N LEU A 90 42.93 19.93 8.52
CA LEU A 90 43.52 19.12 9.59
C LEU A 90 43.91 19.97 10.82
N HIS A 91 44.49 21.15 10.60
CA HIS A 91 44.92 22.05 11.69
C HIS A 91 43.77 22.51 12.59
N VAL A 92 42.53 22.58 12.08
CA VAL A 92 41.35 22.92 12.91
C VAL A 92 40.99 21.77 13.83
N THR A 93 41.16 20.54 13.35
CA THR A 93 40.94 19.33 14.17
C THR A 93 42.03 19.18 15.22
N GLU A 94 43.29 19.47 14.86
CA GLU A 94 44.41 19.54 15.81
C GLU A 94 44.15 20.56 16.91
N HIS A 95 43.68 21.76 16.55
CA HIS A 95 43.34 22.80 17.53
C HIS A 95 42.24 22.32 18.49
N ALA A 96 41.14 21.76 17.97
CA ALA A 96 40.06 21.20 18.79
C ALA A 96 40.56 20.10 19.74
N MET A 97 41.45 19.24 19.23
CA MET A 97 42.06 18.18 20.01
C MET A 97 42.99 18.75 21.10
N GLN A 98 43.78 19.77 20.79
CA GLN A 98 44.68 20.42 21.74
C GLN A 98 43.92 21.11 22.88
N GLU A 99 42.89 21.88 22.55
CA GLU A 99 42.04 22.57 23.54
C GLU A 99 41.40 21.56 24.51
N LYS A 100 40.87 20.45 23.97
CA LYS A 100 40.25 19.39 24.77
C LYS A 100 41.22 18.67 25.69
N HIS A 101 42.44 18.35 25.23
CA HIS A 101 43.38 17.52 26.00
C HIS A 101 44.30 18.33 26.90
N PHE A 102 44.87 19.43 26.40
CA PHE A 102 45.83 20.25 27.14
C PHE A 102 45.15 21.33 27.99
N GLU A 103 44.23 22.08 27.41
CA GLU A 103 43.52 23.16 28.10
C GLU A 103 42.32 22.66 28.91
N ARG A 104 41.97 21.37 28.78
CA ARG A 104 40.79 20.72 29.39
C ARG A 104 39.48 21.44 29.06
N ASN A 105 39.43 22.09 27.91
CA ASN A 105 38.26 22.82 27.44
C ASN A 105 37.72 22.18 26.17
N ALA A 106 36.52 21.61 26.26
CA ALA A 106 35.84 20.96 25.12
C ALA A 106 34.83 21.91 24.43
N ALA A 107 34.92 23.23 24.66
CA ALA A 107 33.95 24.20 24.17
C ALA A 107 33.89 24.21 22.63
N PHE A 108 35.03 24.25 21.94
CA PHE A 108 35.05 24.28 20.48
C PHE A 108 34.48 23.00 19.85
N GLU A 109 34.92 21.82 20.32
CA GLU A 109 34.35 20.53 19.88
C GLU A 109 32.83 20.47 20.11
N ARG A 110 32.36 20.89 21.29
CA ARG A 110 30.93 20.91 21.61
C ARG A 110 30.16 21.90 20.75
N PHE A 111 30.71 23.09 20.50
CA PHE A 111 30.09 24.11 19.65
C PHE A 111 29.85 23.58 18.24
N VAL A 112 30.87 22.95 17.65
CA VAL A 112 30.76 22.31 16.33
C VAL A 112 29.70 21.20 16.35
N ASN A 113 29.65 20.42 17.43
CA ASN A 113 28.68 19.33 17.58
C ASN A 113 27.23 19.80 17.76
N VAL A 114 26.96 21.01 18.24
CA VAL A 114 25.60 21.57 18.26
C VAL A 114 25.03 21.65 16.85
N ALA A 115 25.83 22.10 15.88
CA ALA A 115 25.41 22.16 14.49
C ALA A 115 25.45 20.78 13.80
N CYS A 116 26.53 20.01 14.01
CA CYS A 116 26.71 18.73 13.33
C CYS A 116 25.73 17.66 13.81
N GLY A 117 25.31 17.69 15.08
CA GLY A 117 24.40 16.70 15.63
C GLY A 117 23.02 16.72 14.97
N ASP A 118 22.44 17.91 14.80
CA ASP A 118 21.15 18.07 14.09
C ASP A 118 21.29 17.72 12.60
N LEU A 119 22.41 18.07 11.97
CA LEU A 119 22.67 17.71 10.57
C LEU A 119 22.86 16.20 10.39
N ALA A 120 23.52 15.51 11.32
CA ALA A 120 23.66 14.05 11.29
C ALA A 120 22.31 13.35 11.41
N TRP A 121 21.42 13.88 12.25
CA TRP A 121 20.05 13.41 12.38
C TRP A 121 19.25 13.63 11.08
N LEU A 122 19.34 14.82 10.50
CA LEU A 122 18.72 15.14 9.21
C LEU A 122 19.25 14.24 8.08
N TYR A 123 20.54 13.94 8.09
CA TYR A 123 21.16 13.02 7.14
C TYR A 123 20.58 11.62 7.26
N TYR A 124 20.42 11.09 8.49
CA TYR A 124 19.73 9.83 8.71
C TYR A 124 18.28 9.87 8.24
N ILE A 125 17.52 10.93 8.54
CA ILE A 125 16.12 11.05 8.08
C ILE A 125 16.06 11.04 6.55
N ALA A 126 16.91 11.82 5.89
CA ALA A 126 16.99 11.89 4.44
C ALA A 126 17.33 10.51 3.85
N TRP A 127 18.34 9.82 4.38
CA TRP A 127 18.67 8.45 3.95
C TRP A 127 17.50 7.49 4.16
N SER A 128 16.85 7.53 5.33
CA SER A 128 15.72 6.65 5.66
C SER A 128 14.50 6.91 4.75
N SER A 129 14.37 8.14 4.24
CA SER A 129 13.29 8.54 3.32
C SER A 129 13.39 7.86 1.96
N MET A 130 14.61 7.54 1.53
CA MET A 130 14.92 6.90 0.25
C MET A 130 14.77 5.37 0.29
N HIS A 131 14.57 4.78 1.47
CA HIS A 131 14.49 3.33 1.67
C HIS A 131 13.08 2.89 2.10
N PRO A 132 12.18 2.53 1.16
CA PRO A 132 10.81 2.11 1.45
C PRO A 132 10.69 0.96 2.45
N VAL A 133 11.67 0.05 2.46
CA VAL A 133 11.72 -1.12 3.35
C VAL A 133 11.66 -0.71 4.82
N LEU A 134 12.28 0.41 5.19
CA LEU A 134 12.29 0.92 6.57
C LEU A 134 10.91 1.45 7.00
N GLY A 135 10.05 1.76 6.03
CA GLY A 135 8.67 2.15 6.27
C GLY A 135 7.74 0.98 6.58
N TYR A 136 8.15 -0.27 6.34
CA TYR A 136 7.28 -1.45 6.51
C TYR A 136 6.90 -1.68 7.98
N GLU A 137 7.80 -1.40 8.91
CA GLU A 137 7.54 -1.50 10.35
C GLU A 137 6.65 -0.36 10.88
N ARG A 138 6.32 0.63 10.04
CA ARG A 138 5.45 1.75 10.43
C ARG A 138 4.00 1.33 10.27
N ALA A 139 3.15 1.74 11.22
CA ALA A 139 1.70 1.55 11.12
C ALA A 139 1.11 2.17 9.83
N ARG A 140 1.72 3.26 9.35
CA ARG A 140 1.46 3.87 8.05
C ARG A 140 2.78 4.04 7.31
N ASN A 141 2.90 3.40 6.14
CA ASN A 141 4.09 3.52 5.30
C ASN A 141 3.89 4.65 4.28
N PRO A 142 4.65 5.77 4.37
CA PRO A 142 4.50 6.90 3.45
C PRO A 142 4.74 6.54 1.98
N PHE A 143 5.59 5.55 1.71
CA PHE A 143 5.81 5.07 0.35
C PHE A 143 4.56 4.38 -0.20
N VAL A 144 3.95 3.49 0.59
CA VAL A 144 2.68 2.85 0.22
C VAL A 144 1.62 3.92 0.03
N GLU A 145 1.48 4.88 0.94
CA GLU A 145 0.50 5.98 0.79
C GLU A 145 0.69 6.74 -0.54
N ARG A 146 1.91 7.10 -0.91
CA ARG A 146 2.21 7.78 -2.19
C ARG A 146 1.87 6.91 -3.40
N VAL A 147 2.25 5.63 -3.38
CA VAL A 147 1.94 4.68 -4.46
C VAL A 147 0.43 4.48 -4.60
N THR A 148 -0.27 4.40 -3.48
CA THR A 148 -1.73 4.25 -3.46
C THR A 148 -2.43 5.54 -3.91
N ALA A 149 -1.86 6.70 -3.60
CA ALA A 149 -2.34 7.98 -4.11
C ALA A 149 -2.20 8.08 -5.63
N LEU A 150 -1.09 7.57 -6.20
CA LEU A 150 -0.89 7.49 -7.64
C LEU A 150 -1.96 6.63 -8.34
N ALA A 151 -2.43 5.57 -7.68
CA ALA A 151 -3.51 4.72 -8.16
C ALA A 151 -4.91 5.30 -7.89
N ASN A 152 -5.01 6.58 -7.50
CA ASN A 152 -6.24 7.25 -7.05
C ASN A 152 -6.96 6.47 -5.93
N ALA A 153 -6.21 5.74 -5.11
CA ALA A 153 -6.73 5.03 -3.93
C ALA A 153 -6.66 5.89 -2.65
N SER A 154 -6.20 7.14 -2.78
CA SER A 154 -6.18 8.12 -1.69
C SER A 154 -7.45 8.99 -1.74
N GLY A 155 -8.54 8.50 -1.15
CA GLY A 155 -9.79 9.25 -1.06
C GLY A 155 -10.88 8.43 -0.39
N HIS A 156 -11.44 8.94 0.71
CA HIS A 156 -12.36 8.24 1.63
C HIS A 156 -13.80 8.09 1.12
N ALA A 157 -14.03 7.89 -0.18
CA ALA A 157 -15.39 7.80 -0.74
C ALA A 157 -15.53 6.75 -1.85
N GLY A 158 -14.97 5.56 -1.64
CA GLY A 158 -15.12 4.44 -2.58
C GLY A 158 -15.29 3.11 -1.87
N ASP A 159 -15.79 2.11 -2.59
CA ASP A 159 -15.96 0.74 -2.09
C ASP A 159 -14.64 0.19 -1.52
N ARG A 160 -14.72 -0.49 -0.37
CA ARG A 160 -13.56 -1.06 0.34
C ARG A 160 -12.77 -2.01 -0.57
N ASP A 161 -13.47 -2.82 -1.36
CA ASP A 161 -12.85 -3.82 -2.24
C ASP A 161 -12.12 -3.17 -3.42
N VAL A 162 -12.68 -2.09 -3.96
CA VAL A 162 -12.03 -1.26 -4.99
C VAL A 162 -10.73 -0.67 -4.46
N GLN A 163 -10.78 -0.08 -3.27
CA GLN A 163 -9.60 0.50 -2.64
C GLN A 163 -8.53 -0.57 -2.36
N ALA A 164 -8.93 -1.76 -1.91
CA ALA A 164 -8.01 -2.86 -1.71
C ALA A 164 -7.33 -3.30 -3.03
N CYS A 165 -8.09 -3.40 -4.13
CA CYS A 165 -7.56 -3.73 -5.45
C CYS A 165 -6.59 -2.67 -5.96
N ARG A 166 -6.94 -1.37 -5.87
CA ARG A 166 -6.06 -0.27 -6.28
C ARG A 166 -4.77 -0.23 -5.46
N ARG A 167 -4.83 -0.56 -4.17
CA ARG A 167 -3.65 -0.62 -3.29
C ARG A 167 -2.75 -1.83 -3.59
N ALA A 168 -3.34 -2.97 -3.90
CA ALA A 168 -2.60 -4.20 -4.21
C ALA A 168 -1.99 -4.16 -5.62
N PHE A 169 -2.66 -3.51 -6.58
CA PHE A 169 -2.27 -3.49 -7.99
C PHE A 169 -2.14 -2.08 -8.58
N PRO A 170 -1.34 -1.18 -7.95
CA PRO A 170 -1.24 0.21 -8.38
C PRO A 170 -0.75 0.33 -9.83
N GLY A 171 0.20 -0.53 -10.25
CA GLY A 171 0.73 -0.51 -11.62
C GLY A 171 -0.31 -0.79 -12.70
N LEU A 172 -1.33 -1.60 -12.42
CA LEU A 172 -2.41 -1.87 -13.37
C LEU A 172 -3.35 -0.66 -13.52
N TYR A 173 -3.64 0.01 -12.42
CA TYR A 173 -4.51 1.20 -12.40
C TYR A 173 -3.83 2.46 -12.93
N CYS A 174 -2.52 2.61 -12.72
CA CYS A 174 -1.74 3.73 -13.25
C CYS A 174 -1.48 3.62 -14.76
N SER A 175 -1.69 2.44 -15.36
CA SER A 175 -1.57 2.26 -16.80
C SER A 175 -2.67 3.02 -17.54
N SER A 176 -2.28 3.82 -18.53
CA SER A 176 -3.23 4.47 -19.44
C SER A 176 -4.05 3.46 -20.27
N ARG A 177 -3.49 2.26 -20.51
CA ARG A 177 -4.18 1.17 -21.21
C ARG A 177 -4.58 0.09 -20.21
N ARG A 178 -5.89 -0.16 -20.11
CA ARG A 178 -6.47 -1.16 -19.21
C ARG A 178 -6.86 -2.42 -19.99
N SER A 179 -6.08 -3.49 -19.84
CA SER A 179 -6.32 -4.76 -20.53
C SER A 179 -7.27 -5.65 -19.73
N LEU A 180 -8.16 -6.37 -20.44
CA LEU A 180 -9.03 -7.38 -19.81
C LEU A 180 -8.24 -8.57 -19.25
N VAL A 181 -7.04 -8.84 -19.79
CA VAL A 181 -6.16 -9.87 -19.24
C VAL A 181 -5.67 -9.47 -17.85
N ASP A 182 -5.36 -8.20 -17.66
CA ASP A 182 -4.90 -7.66 -16.38
C ASP A 182 -6.05 -7.58 -15.38
N LEU A 183 -7.24 -7.16 -15.82
CA LEU A 183 -8.47 -7.24 -15.01
C LEU A 183 -8.69 -8.67 -14.51
N ARG A 184 -8.60 -9.67 -15.40
CA ARG A 184 -8.77 -11.08 -15.03
C ARG A 184 -7.72 -11.52 -14.00
N ARG A 185 -6.44 -11.17 -14.21
CA ARG A 185 -5.35 -11.51 -13.28
C ARG A 185 -5.56 -10.88 -11.91
N MET A 186 -5.90 -9.60 -11.88
CA MET A 186 -6.17 -8.84 -10.66
C MET A 186 -7.32 -9.47 -9.87
N MET A 187 -8.47 -9.68 -10.52
CA MET A 187 -9.66 -10.21 -9.87
C MET A 187 -9.46 -11.66 -9.42
N ALA A 188 -8.82 -12.50 -10.24
CA ALA A 188 -8.51 -13.89 -9.85
C ALA A 188 -7.61 -13.94 -8.61
N HIS A 189 -6.63 -13.03 -8.50
CA HIS A 189 -5.76 -12.97 -7.33
C HIS A 189 -6.50 -12.42 -6.09
N TYR A 190 -7.30 -11.37 -6.24
CA TYR A 190 -8.01 -10.73 -5.12
C TYR A 190 -9.11 -11.63 -4.55
N PHE A 191 -10.00 -12.13 -5.42
CA PHE A 191 -11.14 -12.96 -4.99
C PHE A 191 -10.77 -14.42 -4.76
N ARG A 192 -9.57 -14.87 -5.17
CA ARG A 192 -9.09 -16.25 -5.04
C ARG A 192 -10.01 -17.30 -5.68
N VAL A 193 -10.69 -16.91 -6.76
CA VAL A 193 -11.58 -17.80 -7.53
C VAL A 193 -11.17 -17.77 -9.00
N PRO A 194 -11.24 -18.91 -9.72
CA PRO A 194 -11.05 -18.92 -11.17
C PRO A 194 -12.04 -17.96 -11.84
N LEU A 195 -11.52 -17.12 -12.73
CA LEU A 195 -12.27 -16.07 -13.40
C LEU A 195 -11.90 -16.04 -14.88
N ARG A 196 -12.92 -15.97 -15.73
CA ARG A 196 -12.79 -15.81 -17.18
C ARG A 196 -13.55 -14.57 -17.60
N ILE A 197 -12.92 -13.73 -18.40
CA ILE A 197 -13.53 -12.51 -18.94
C ILE A 197 -13.69 -12.70 -20.45
N VAL A 198 -14.92 -12.55 -20.94
CA VAL A 198 -15.26 -12.65 -22.35
C VAL A 198 -15.53 -11.24 -22.87
N PRO A 199 -14.66 -10.72 -23.75
CA PRO A 199 -14.91 -9.43 -24.38
C PRO A 199 -16.12 -9.50 -25.31
N ARG A 200 -16.75 -8.35 -25.54
CA ARG A 200 -17.77 -8.19 -26.59
C ARG A 200 -18.91 -9.19 -26.45
N TYR A 201 -19.60 -9.14 -25.31
CA TYR A 201 -20.78 -9.96 -25.07
C TYR A 201 -22.00 -9.35 -25.77
N GLY A 202 -22.58 -10.09 -26.70
CA GLY A 202 -23.77 -9.64 -27.43
C GLY A 202 -25.02 -9.65 -26.56
N ARG A 203 -25.76 -8.54 -26.55
CA ARG A 203 -27.03 -8.43 -25.83
C ARG A 203 -28.06 -7.57 -26.56
N TRP A 204 -29.32 -7.76 -26.18
CA TRP A 204 -30.43 -6.91 -26.64
C TRP A 204 -30.57 -5.69 -25.73
N ILE A 205 -30.44 -4.50 -26.29
CA ILE A 205 -30.64 -3.22 -25.61
C ILE A 205 -32.04 -2.69 -25.98
N PRO A 206 -32.91 -2.35 -25.01
CA PRO A 206 -34.20 -1.75 -25.30
C PRO A 206 -34.03 -0.35 -25.89
N VAL A 207 -34.86 -0.03 -26.89
CA VAL A 207 -34.84 1.27 -27.55
C VAL A 207 -36.15 1.98 -27.24
N PRO A 208 -36.11 3.23 -26.77
CA PRO A 208 -37.33 4.00 -26.57
C PRO A 208 -38.06 4.17 -27.90
N PRO A 209 -39.41 4.19 -27.90
CA PRO A 209 -40.18 4.42 -29.11
C PRO A 209 -39.80 5.78 -29.71
N ALA A 210 -39.43 5.78 -30.99
CA ALA A 210 -39.05 7.01 -31.65
C ALA A 210 -40.29 7.91 -31.91
N PRO A 211 -40.16 9.25 -31.76
CA PRO A 211 -41.26 10.18 -32.02
C PRO A 211 -41.76 10.07 -33.47
N GLY A 212 -43.06 10.39 -33.68
CA GLY A 212 -43.72 10.29 -34.99
C GLY A 212 -43.15 11.28 -36.02
N GLY A 213 -43.23 10.93 -37.31
CA GLY A 213 -42.76 11.77 -38.43
C GLY A 213 -42.14 10.96 -39.58
N GLY A 214 -41.94 11.61 -40.74
CA GLY A 214 -41.24 11.01 -41.88
C GLY A 214 -39.76 10.76 -41.57
N ARG A 215 -39.24 9.58 -41.91
CA ARG A 215 -37.89 9.14 -41.54
C ARG A 215 -37.03 8.84 -42.77
N ARG A 216 -35.80 9.37 -42.78
CA ARG A 216 -34.83 9.18 -43.87
C ARG A 216 -34.03 7.89 -43.69
N LEU A 217 -34.14 6.95 -44.63
CA LEU A 217 -33.40 5.68 -44.61
C LEU A 217 -31.91 5.90 -44.24
N GLY A 218 -31.37 5.06 -43.35
CA GLY A 218 -29.98 5.14 -42.86
C GLY A 218 -29.78 5.97 -41.58
N ALA A 219 -30.79 6.72 -41.13
CA ALA A 219 -30.71 7.52 -39.89
C ALA A 219 -31.56 6.96 -38.73
N TRP A 220 -32.28 5.86 -38.92
CA TRP A 220 -33.20 5.28 -37.93
C TRP A 220 -33.09 3.76 -37.89
N ARG A 221 -33.49 3.19 -36.75
CA ARG A 221 -33.54 1.75 -36.50
C ARG A 221 -34.99 1.35 -36.23
N LEU A 222 -35.39 0.17 -36.69
CA LEU A 222 -36.71 -0.42 -36.46
C LEU A 222 -36.65 -1.45 -35.32
N GLY A 223 -37.72 -1.53 -34.55
CA GLY A 223 -37.88 -2.50 -33.46
C GLY A 223 -37.77 -1.90 -32.06
N ALA A 224 -38.25 -2.65 -31.08
CA ALA A 224 -38.21 -2.26 -29.67
C ALA A 224 -36.84 -2.53 -29.01
N ARG A 225 -35.93 -3.24 -29.70
CA ARG A 225 -34.62 -3.65 -29.18
C ARG A 225 -33.57 -3.69 -30.28
N ILE A 226 -32.31 -3.44 -29.93
CA ILE A 226 -31.15 -3.54 -30.83
C ILE A 226 -30.15 -4.54 -30.25
N TRP A 227 -29.57 -5.37 -31.11
CA TRP A 227 -28.46 -6.24 -30.73
C TRP A 227 -27.15 -5.44 -30.74
N ASP A 228 -26.49 -5.37 -29.59
CA ASP A 228 -25.19 -4.73 -29.43
C ASP A 228 -24.18 -5.68 -28.80
N VAL A 229 -22.96 -5.63 -29.30
CA VAL A 229 -21.82 -6.48 -28.88
C VAL A 229 -20.65 -5.61 -28.40
N GLN A 230 -20.73 -4.29 -28.51
CA GLN A 230 -19.60 -3.40 -28.23
C GLN A 230 -19.56 -2.92 -26.78
N HIS A 231 -20.71 -2.64 -26.18
CA HIS A 231 -20.79 -1.98 -24.87
C HIS A 231 -20.96 -2.94 -23.70
N SER A 232 -20.70 -4.24 -23.89
CA SER A 232 -20.88 -5.23 -22.83
C SER A 232 -19.78 -6.28 -22.79
N MET A 233 -19.46 -6.73 -21.58
CA MET A 233 -18.56 -7.85 -21.35
C MET A 233 -19.13 -8.83 -20.33
N GLU A 234 -18.77 -10.10 -20.49
CA GLU A 234 -19.18 -11.16 -19.59
C GLU A 234 -18.02 -11.55 -18.66
N ILE A 235 -18.30 -11.60 -17.36
CA ILE A 235 -17.39 -12.10 -16.33
C ILE A 235 -17.95 -13.43 -15.84
N VAL A 236 -17.22 -14.52 -16.09
CA VAL A 236 -17.58 -15.86 -15.63
C VAL A 236 -16.71 -16.26 -14.46
N ILE A 237 -17.32 -16.39 -13.29
CA ILE A 237 -16.72 -16.84 -12.04
C ILE A 237 -16.87 -18.36 -11.96
N GLY A 238 -15.81 -19.07 -11.60
CA GLY A 238 -15.83 -20.51 -11.39
C GLY A 238 -14.98 -21.31 -12.38
N PRO A 239 -14.99 -22.64 -12.27
CA PRO A 239 -15.95 -23.44 -11.52
C PRO A 239 -15.83 -23.32 -10.00
N ILE A 240 -16.95 -23.07 -9.31
CA ILE A 240 -17.06 -23.10 -7.84
C ILE A 240 -17.84 -24.34 -7.38
N ASP A 241 -17.59 -24.76 -6.15
CA ASP A 241 -18.29 -25.88 -5.53
C ASP A 241 -19.66 -25.47 -4.97
N ALA A 242 -20.54 -26.46 -4.76
CA ALA A 242 -21.88 -26.23 -4.20
C ALA A 242 -21.83 -25.48 -2.86
N ASP A 243 -20.85 -25.80 -2.02
CA ASP A 243 -20.68 -25.23 -0.68
C ASP A 243 -20.31 -23.74 -0.73
N GLU A 244 -19.63 -23.28 -1.78
CA GLU A 244 -19.23 -21.87 -1.95
C GLU A 244 -20.30 -21.01 -2.64
N PHE A 245 -21.34 -21.64 -3.21
CA PHE A 245 -22.35 -20.95 -4.02
C PHE A 245 -23.07 -19.84 -3.24
N HIS A 246 -23.32 -20.03 -1.94
CA HIS A 246 -23.99 -19.02 -1.11
C HIS A 246 -23.27 -17.67 -1.09
N ARG A 247 -21.93 -17.66 -1.25
CA ARG A 247 -21.13 -16.42 -1.29
C ARG A 247 -21.27 -15.66 -2.60
N TRP A 248 -21.67 -16.35 -3.67
CA TRP A 248 -21.72 -15.85 -5.04
C TRP A 248 -23.15 -15.73 -5.57
N GLN A 249 -24.15 -15.69 -4.68
CA GLN A 249 -25.55 -15.48 -5.05
C GLN A 249 -25.80 -14.09 -5.64
N HIS A 250 -26.94 -13.93 -6.31
CA HIS A 250 -27.42 -12.63 -6.77
C HIS A 250 -27.43 -11.61 -5.63
N ARG A 251 -26.82 -10.43 -5.86
CA ARG A 251 -26.64 -9.34 -4.87
C ARG A 251 -25.89 -9.72 -3.58
N SER A 252 -25.14 -10.82 -3.58
CA SER A 252 -24.20 -11.13 -2.50
C SER A 252 -23.10 -10.08 -2.39
N ALA A 253 -22.49 -9.94 -1.22
CA ALA A 253 -21.39 -9.00 -1.01
C ALA A 253 -20.21 -9.25 -1.99
N ALA A 254 -19.87 -10.52 -2.26
CA ALA A 254 -18.80 -10.86 -3.20
C ALA A 254 -19.17 -10.52 -4.66
N ALA A 255 -20.42 -10.75 -5.08
CA ALA A 255 -20.89 -10.37 -6.40
C ALA A 255 -20.88 -8.85 -6.60
N MET A 256 -21.32 -8.09 -5.59
CA MET A 256 -21.28 -6.63 -5.60
C MET A 256 -19.85 -6.10 -5.64
N ALA A 257 -18.94 -6.70 -4.86
CA ALA A 257 -17.52 -6.34 -4.89
C ALA A 257 -16.89 -6.60 -6.27
N VAL A 258 -17.19 -7.73 -6.92
CA VAL A 258 -16.75 -8.02 -8.30
C VAL A 258 -17.27 -6.97 -9.27
N CYS A 259 -18.55 -6.61 -9.16
CA CYS A 259 -19.15 -5.56 -9.96
C CYS A 259 -18.47 -4.21 -9.75
N ALA A 260 -18.31 -3.77 -8.49
CA ALA A 260 -17.67 -2.51 -8.15
C ALA A 260 -16.22 -2.42 -8.67
N VAL A 261 -15.43 -3.47 -8.47
CA VAL A 261 -14.04 -3.54 -8.94
C VAL A 261 -13.95 -3.51 -10.47
N ALA A 262 -14.81 -4.25 -11.17
CA ALA A 262 -14.80 -4.27 -12.63
C ALA A 262 -15.30 -2.95 -13.23
N THR A 263 -16.36 -2.35 -12.67
CA THR A 263 -16.88 -1.05 -13.09
C THR A 263 -15.85 0.05 -12.88
N ASP A 264 -15.17 0.04 -11.72
CA ASP A 264 -14.07 0.95 -11.41
C ASP A 264 -12.91 0.80 -12.40
N PHE A 265 -12.49 -0.44 -12.68
CA PHE A 265 -11.40 -0.70 -13.62
C PHE A 265 -11.76 -0.34 -15.07
N VAL A 266 -13.02 -0.25 -15.45
CA VAL A 266 -13.43 0.15 -16.81
C VAL A 266 -13.96 1.60 -16.86
N ASP A 267 -13.83 2.35 -15.77
CA ASP A 267 -14.34 3.72 -15.62
C ASP A 267 -15.84 3.84 -15.97
N GLY A 268 -16.63 2.79 -15.71
CA GLY A 268 -18.07 2.76 -15.99
C GLY A 268 -18.45 2.80 -17.48
N ARG A 269 -17.52 2.57 -18.41
CA ARG A 269 -17.76 2.67 -19.87
C ARG A 269 -18.34 1.41 -20.52
N ILE A 270 -18.23 0.26 -19.85
CA ILE A 270 -18.67 -1.04 -20.37
C ILE A 270 -19.61 -1.65 -19.35
N ASP A 271 -20.74 -2.14 -19.83
CA ASP A 271 -21.71 -2.82 -19.00
C ASP A 271 -21.28 -4.26 -18.69
N LEU A 272 -21.58 -4.68 -17.47
CA LEU A 272 -21.15 -5.97 -16.95
C LEU A 272 -22.31 -6.98 -16.96
N VAL A 273 -22.00 -8.19 -17.39
CA VAL A 273 -22.82 -9.38 -17.16
C VAL A 273 -21.99 -10.35 -16.34
N ILE A 274 -22.41 -10.63 -15.11
CA ILE A 274 -21.67 -11.55 -14.24
C ILE A 274 -22.40 -12.88 -14.20
N LYS A 275 -21.66 -13.95 -14.51
CA LYS A 275 -22.13 -15.32 -14.46
C LYS A 275 -21.29 -16.15 -13.50
N VAL A 276 -21.91 -17.12 -12.85
CA VAL A 276 -21.24 -18.06 -11.95
C VAL A 276 -21.43 -19.48 -12.47
N GLN A 277 -20.33 -20.22 -12.57
CA GLN A 277 -20.30 -21.63 -12.91
C GLN A 277 -20.22 -22.46 -11.63
N VAL A 278 -21.31 -23.14 -11.30
CA VAL A 278 -21.45 -23.94 -10.07
C VAL A 278 -21.45 -25.42 -10.45
N ARG A 279 -20.62 -26.21 -9.77
CA ARG A 279 -20.75 -27.67 -9.79
C ARG A 279 -21.91 -28.05 -8.87
N THR A 280 -23.00 -28.49 -9.46
CA THR A 280 -24.20 -28.85 -8.69
C THR A 280 -23.97 -30.15 -7.91
N ARG A 281 -24.67 -30.28 -6.78
CA ARG A 281 -24.79 -31.52 -5.98
C ARG A 281 -26.28 -31.72 -5.63
N PRO A 282 -26.73 -32.97 -5.41
CA PRO A 282 -28.12 -33.25 -5.03
C PRO A 282 -28.61 -32.49 -3.79
N GLU A 283 -27.69 -32.11 -2.89
CA GLU A 283 -27.94 -31.34 -1.67
C GLU A 283 -28.43 -29.91 -1.93
N LEU A 284 -28.17 -29.34 -3.11
CA LEU A 284 -28.68 -28.03 -3.51
C LEU A 284 -30.18 -28.05 -3.85
N ALA A 285 -30.84 -29.21 -3.76
CA ALA A 285 -32.24 -29.35 -4.15
C ALA A 285 -33.13 -28.40 -3.35
N GLY A 286 -34.05 -27.76 -4.07
CA GLY A 286 -34.94 -26.76 -3.52
C GLY A 286 -35.80 -27.28 -2.38
N LYS A 287 -35.70 -26.66 -1.20
CA LYS A 287 -36.66 -26.87 -0.11
C LYS A 287 -37.75 -25.81 -0.20
N VAL A 288 -38.99 -26.26 -0.41
CA VAL A 288 -40.17 -25.39 -0.52
C VAL A 288 -40.28 -24.48 0.71
N GLY A 289 -40.48 -23.18 0.49
CA GLY A 289 -40.61 -22.17 1.54
C GLY A 289 -39.32 -21.50 2.02
N SER A 290 -38.14 -22.01 1.63
CA SER A 290 -36.84 -21.46 2.05
C SER A 290 -36.01 -20.84 0.92
N MET A 291 -36.47 -20.96 -0.32
CA MET A 291 -35.71 -20.58 -1.51
C MET A 291 -36.46 -19.57 -2.39
N ARG A 292 -35.70 -18.73 -3.08
CA ARG A 292 -36.10 -17.70 -4.02
C ARG A 292 -35.90 -18.18 -5.46
N VAL A 293 -36.97 -18.10 -6.24
CA VAL A 293 -36.93 -18.41 -7.67
C VAL A 293 -35.97 -17.46 -8.39
N GLY A 294 -35.10 -18.01 -9.23
CA GLY A 294 -34.10 -17.24 -9.98
C GLY A 294 -32.82 -16.89 -9.21
N VAL A 295 -32.71 -17.28 -7.93
CA VAL A 295 -31.52 -17.01 -7.10
C VAL A 295 -30.89 -18.30 -6.58
N ASP A 296 -31.64 -19.12 -5.84
CA ASP A 296 -31.12 -20.30 -5.13
C ASP A 296 -31.99 -21.57 -5.29
N ALA A 297 -33.17 -21.47 -5.89
CA ALA A 297 -34.06 -22.61 -6.11
C ALA A 297 -33.59 -23.55 -7.25
N TRP A 298 -33.22 -24.79 -6.91
CA TRP A 298 -32.88 -25.85 -7.88
C TRP A 298 -33.93 -26.96 -7.91
N CYS A 299 -34.56 -27.20 -9.07
CA CYS A 299 -35.60 -28.24 -9.19
C CYS A 299 -35.03 -29.67 -9.19
N ARG A 300 -33.91 -29.91 -9.89
CA ARG A 300 -33.23 -31.22 -9.97
C ARG A 300 -31.72 -31.02 -10.15
N PRO A 301 -30.98 -30.71 -9.07
CA PRO A 301 -29.53 -30.61 -9.16
C PRO A 301 -28.91 -32.01 -9.29
N GLY A 302 -28.00 -32.17 -10.24
CA GLY A 302 -27.20 -33.40 -10.44
C GLY A 302 -25.74 -33.13 -10.10
N GLN A 303 -24.80 -33.87 -10.71
CA GLN A 303 -23.37 -33.56 -10.69
C GLN A 303 -22.93 -32.89 -12.00
N ALA A 304 -23.59 -31.78 -12.35
CA ALA A 304 -23.34 -31.07 -13.60
C ALA A 304 -22.84 -29.65 -13.34
N LEU A 305 -21.97 -29.14 -14.23
CA LEU A 305 -21.60 -27.74 -14.24
C LEU A 305 -22.75 -26.92 -14.81
N ARG A 306 -23.26 -25.96 -14.04
CA ARG A 306 -24.34 -25.06 -14.44
C ARG A 306 -23.86 -23.62 -14.36
N THR A 307 -24.18 -22.84 -15.40
CA THR A 307 -23.86 -21.41 -15.46
C THR A 307 -25.12 -20.62 -15.12
N LEU A 308 -25.03 -19.74 -14.11
CA LEU A 308 -26.11 -18.85 -13.68
C LEU A 308 -25.71 -17.41 -13.92
N THR A 309 -26.64 -16.57 -14.38
CA THR A 309 -26.41 -15.12 -14.45
C THR A 309 -26.82 -14.50 -13.12
N ILE A 310 -25.87 -13.85 -12.44
CA ILE A 310 -26.06 -13.28 -11.10
C ILE A 310 -26.10 -11.75 -11.10
N TYR A 311 -25.76 -11.09 -12.19
CA TYR A 311 -25.85 -9.63 -12.29
C TYR A 311 -25.97 -9.22 -13.76
N GLU A 312 -26.88 -8.29 -14.05
CA GLU A 312 -27.08 -7.69 -15.37
C GLU A 312 -27.46 -6.21 -15.23
N SER A 313 -26.54 -5.33 -15.64
CA SER A 313 -26.62 -3.87 -15.42
C SER A 313 -27.84 -3.14 -16.03
N LEU A 314 -28.63 -3.77 -16.90
CA LEU A 314 -29.81 -3.15 -17.55
C LEU A 314 -31.14 -3.55 -16.91
N ARG A 315 -31.14 -4.51 -15.98
CA ARG A 315 -32.37 -5.02 -15.33
C ARG A 315 -32.54 -4.55 -13.89
N ASP A 316 -31.47 -4.06 -13.28
CA ASP A 316 -31.41 -3.49 -11.92
C ASP A 316 -31.27 -1.97 -11.98
#